data_AF-A0A662BCU5-F1
#
_entry.id   AF-A0A662BCU5-F1
#
_cell.length_a   1.000
_cell.length_b   1.000
_cell.length_c   1.000
_cell.angle_alpha   90.00
_cell.angle_beta   90.00
_cell.angle_gamma   90.00
#
_symmetry.space_group_name_H-M   'P 1'
#
loop_
_entity.id
_entity.type
_entity.pdbx_description
1 polymer ?
#
loop_
_entity_poly.entity_id
_entity_poly.type
_entity_poly.pdbx_seq_one_letter_code
_entity_poly.pdbx_strand_id
1 'polypeptide(L)'
;MENKEGKKELTGKLNWACIPLETTKGVIRVFEKGAIKYDGYRTWLPGIAFSKLFSASMRHLIDWFYYRKNKDDESGEHPLCHVIANCMMLLTYINNKKFDD
;
A
#
# COMPACT_ATOMS: atom_id res chain seq x y z
N MET A 1 10.14 29.41 32.10
CA MET A 1 9.64 30.17 30.94
C MET A 1 8.69 29.25 30.18
N GLU A 2 7.42 29.63 30.06
CA GLU A 2 6.47 28.90 29.21
C GLU A 2 6.85 29.12 27.75
N ASN A 3 7.15 28.04 27.03
CA ASN A 3 7.29 28.10 25.58
C ASN A 3 5.91 28.40 25.00
N LYS A 4 5.71 29.65 24.55
CA LYS A 4 4.59 29.99 23.67
C LYS A 4 4.87 29.38 22.30
N GLU A 5 4.40 28.14 22.09
CA GLU A 5 4.36 27.57 20.75
C GLU A 5 3.41 28.36 19.85
N GLY A 6 3.81 28.56 18.60
CA GLY A 6 2.96 29.17 17.59
C GLY A 6 1.77 28.27 17.27
N LYS A 7 0.56 28.82 17.25
CA LYS A 7 -0.64 28.10 16.79
C LYS A 7 -0.62 27.98 15.26
N LYS A 8 -0.76 26.75 14.76
CA LYS A 8 -0.95 26.47 13.34
C LYS A 8 -2.40 26.06 13.08
N GLU A 9 -3.11 26.78 12.23
CA GLU A 9 -4.48 26.41 11.84
C GLU A 9 -4.46 25.21 10.86
N LEU A 10 -5.20 24.15 11.23
CA LEU A 10 -5.25 22.88 10.51
C LEU A 10 -6.61 22.58 9.88
N THR A 11 -7.58 23.50 9.99
CA THR A 11 -8.90 23.38 9.36
C THR A 11 -8.76 23.08 7.86
N GLY A 12 -9.43 22.02 7.39
CA GLY A 12 -9.40 21.62 5.98
C GLY A 12 -8.12 20.93 5.51
N LYS A 13 -7.12 20.69 6.37
CA LYS A 13 -5.88 19.98 6.01
C LYS A 13 -5.96 18.51 6.41
N LEU A 14 -5.34 17.64 5.61
CA LEU A 14 -5.17 16.23 5.98
C LEU A 14 -4.31 16.12 7.25
N ASN A 15 -4.80 15.35 8.22
CA ASN A 15 -4.02 14.98 9.38
C ASN A 15 -3.38 13.61 9.15
N TRP A 16 -2.09 13.59 8.82
CA TRP A 16 -1.33 12.37 8.59
C TRP A 16 -1.22 11.47 9.84
N ALA A 17 -1.53 11.97 11.04
CA ALA A 17 -1.62 11.13 12.23
C ALA A 17 -2.86 10.20 12.23
N CYS A 18 -3.83 10.41 11.33
CA CYS A 18 -5.02 9.57 11.23
C CYS A 18 -4.76 8.19 10.62
N ILE A 19 -3.63 7.98 9.93
CA ILE A 19 -3.25 6.68 9.39
C ILE A 19 -2.31 5.96 10.38
N PRO A 20 -2.48 4.65 10.63
CA PRO A 20 -1.55 3.89 11.46
C PRO A 20 -0.20 3.70 10.76
N LEU A 21 0.72 4.64 10.96
CA LEU A 21 2.02 4.71 10.26
C LEU A 21 2.86 3.44 10.44
N GLU A 22 2.82 2.81 11.61
CA GLU A 22 3.53 1.54 11.87
C GLU A 22 3.07 0.44 10.92
N THR A 23 1.76 0.31 10.70
CA THR A 23 1.18 -0.65 9.75
C THR A 23 1.52 -0.27 8.31
N THR A 24 1.58 1.03 8.00
CA THR A 24 1.96 1.52 6.65
C THR A 24 3.40 1.16 6.27
N LYS A 25 4.33 1.01 7.23
CA LYS A 25 5.72 0.61 6.94
C LYS A 25 5.81 -0.72 6.19
N GLY A 26 4.97 -1.71 6.52
CA GLY A 26 4.97 -3.00 5.81
C GLY A 26 4.49 -2.87 4.37
N VAL A 27 3.50 -2.01 4.12
CA VAL A 27 3.03 -1.71 2.75
C VAL A 27 4.12 -1.00 1.95
N ILE A 28 4.85 -0.07 2.56
CA ILE A 28 6.01 0.59 1.92
C ILE A 28 7.06 -0.44 1.52
N ARG A 29 7.41 -1.38 2.41
CA ARG A 29 8.38 -2.44 2.11
C ARG A 29 7.94 -3.36 0.97
N VAL A 30 6.64 -3.61 0.80
CA VAL A 30 6.11 -4.32 -0.38
C VAL A 30 6.41 -3.53 -1.67
N PHE A 31 6.14 -2.22 -1.69
CA PHE A 31 6.46 -1.37 -2.84
C PHE A 31 7.97 -1.27 -3.10
N GLU A 32 8.79 -1.19 -2.05
CA GLU A 32 10.26 -1.19 -2.17
C GLU A 32 10.77 -2.51 -2.77
N LYS A 33 10.23 -3.66 -2.34
CA LYS A 33 10.57 -4.95 -2.94
C LYS A 33 10.18 -5.03 -4.41
N GLY A 34 9.00 -4.53 -4.76
CA GLY A 34 8.62 -4.37 -6.18
C GLY A 34 9.60 -3.47 -6.93
N ALA A 35 10.02 -2.36 -6.32
CA ALA A 35 10.96 -1.44 -6.94
C ALA A 35 12.34 -2.09 -7.18
N ILE A 36 12.85 -2.86 -6.22
CA ILE A 36 14.08 -3.64 -6.38
C ILE A 36 13.92 -4.70 -7.46
N LYS A 37 12.81 -5.45 -7.45
CA LYS A 37 12.55 -6.54 -8.39
C LYS A 37 12.41 -6.09 -9.84
N TYR A 38 11.91 -4.87 -10.06
CA TYR A 38 11.64 -4.31 -11.38
C TYR A 38 12.56 -3.12 -11.72
N ASP A 39 13.71 -3.02 -11.05
CA ASP A 39 14.78 -2.03 -11.30
C ASP A 39 14.30 -0.56 -11.33
N GLY A 40 13.41 -0.18 -10.41
CA GLY A 40 13.00 1.22 -10.25
C GLY A 40 11.76 1.44 -9.41
N TYR A 41 11.65 2.63 -8.83
CA TYR A 41 10.42 3.03 -8.12
C TYR A 41 9.28 3.29 -9.10
N ARG A 42 8.05 2.98 -8.67
CA ARG A 42 6.82 3.32 -9.40
C ARG A 42 6.72 2.67 -10.80
N THR A 43 7.41 1.56 -11.03
CA THR A 43 7.35 0.73 -12.25
C THR A 43 5.95 0.20 -12.55
N TRP A 44 5.07 0.18 -11.55
CA TRP A 44 3.65 -0.16 -11.69
C TRP A 44 2.81 0.97 -12.32
N LEU A 45 3.23 2.24 -12.27
CA LEU A 45 2.43 3.38 -12.77
C LEU A 45 1.95 3.29 -14.22
N PRO A 46 2.71 2.71 -15.18
CA PRO A 46 2.23 2.53 -16.54
C PRO A 46 0.89 1.79 -16.59
N GLY A 47 0.72 0.75 -15.79
CA GLY A 47 -0.51 -0.04 -15.66
C GLY A 47 -0.21 -1.51 -15.36
N ILE A 48 -1.14 -2.16 -14.66
CA ILE A 48 -1.17 -3.61 -14.45
C ILE A 48 -2.65 -4.01 -14.53
N ALA A 49 -2.97 -4.99 -15.37
CA ALA A 49 -4.34 -5.47 -15.58
C ALA A 49 -5.08 -5.66 -14.25
N PHE A 50 -6.32 -5.17 -14.18
CA PHE A 50 -7.09 -5.14 -12.93
C PHE A 50 -7.31 -6.57 -12.42
N SER A 51 -7.65 -7.47 -13.33
CA SER A 51 -7.71 -8.92 -13.09
C SER A 51 -6.47 -9.50 -12.41
N LYS A 52 -5.26 -9.06 -12.79
CA LYS A 52 -3.99 -9.53 -12.17
C LYS A 52 -3.83 -9.01 -10.74
N LEU A 53 -4.10 -7.73 -10.51
CA LEU A 53 -4.03 -7.14 -9.17
C LEU A 53 -5.09 -7.71 -8.23
N PHE A 54 -6.31 -7.93 -8.74
CA PHE A 54 -7.37 -8.58 -8.00
C PHE A 54 -7.00 -10.02 -7.62
N SER A 55 -6.53 -10.83 -8.59
CA SER A 55 -6.09 -12.20 -8.34
C SER A 55 -4.93 -12.26 -7.33
N ALA A 56 -3.96 -11.35 -7.43
CA ALA A 56 -2.86 -11.24 -6.48
C ALA A 56 -3.34 -10.91 -5.06
N SER A 57 -4.22 -9.91 -4.94
CA SER A 57 -4.83 -9.52 -3.66
C SER A 57 -5.57 -10.70 -3.02
N MET A 58 -6.37 -11.43 -3.81
CA MET A 58 -7.11 -12.60 -3.33
C MET A 58 -6.18 -13.71 -2.82
N ARG A 59 -5.06 -14.00 -3.49
CA ARG A 59 -4.09 -15.00 -3.02
C ARG A 59 -3.53 -14.64 -1.64
N HIS A 60 -3.11 -13.41 -1.43
CA HIS A 60 -2.59 -12.97 -0.13
C HIS A 60 -3.67 -12.94 0.96
N LEU A 61 -4.91 -12.59 0.59
CA LEU A 61 -6.04 -12.62 1.52
C LEU A 61 -6.37 -14.06 1.95
N ILE A 62 -6.34 -15.01 1.02
CA ILE A 62 -6.54 -16.43 1.29
C ILE A 62 -5.40 -16.99 2.17
N ASP A 63 -4.15 -16.66 1.86
CA ASP A 63 -2.97 -17.03 2.64
C ASP A 63 -3.09 -16.59 4.10
N TRP A 64 -3.55 -15.36 4.33
CA TRP A 64 -3.80 -14.87 5.68
C TRP A 64 -5.02 -15.53 6.34
N PHE A 65 -6.18 -15.52 5.68
CA PHE A 65 -7.44 -15.88 6.33
C PHE A 65 -7.59 -17.40 6.50
N TYR A 66 -7.39 -18.16 5.43
CA TYR A 66 -7.58 -19.61 5.43
C TYR A 66 -6.34 -20.33 5.92
N TYR A 67 -5.16 -19.96 5.42
CA TYR A 67 -3.91 -20.65 5.75
C TYR A 67 -3.18 -20.07 6.96
N ARG A 68 -3.70 -19.00 7.56
CA ARG A 68 -3.15 -18.37 8.79
C ARG A 68 -1.69 -17.94 8.66
N LYS A 69 -1.23 -17.63 7.44
CA LYS A 69 0.11 -17.11 7.22
C LYS A 69 0.22 -15.69 7.78
N ASN A 70 1.25 -15.48 8.60
CA ASN A 70 1.61 -14.16 9.14
C ASN A 70 2.77 -13.51 8.38
N LYS A 71 3.39 -14.23 7.46
CA LYS A 71 4.47 -13.75 6.60
C LYS A 71 4.29 -14.31 5.20
N ASP A 72 4.57 -13.47 4.22
CA ASP A 72 4.68 -13.83 2.81
C ASP A 72 6.09 -14.37 2.52
N ASP A 73 6.17 -15.38 1.66
CA ASP A 73 7.41 -16.14 1.43
C ASP A 73 8.44 -15.33 0.62
N GLU A 74 8.00 -14.40 -0.23
CA GLU A 74 8.87 -13.55 -1.04
C GLU A 74 9.26 -12.26 -0.28
N SER A 75 8.26 -11.61 0.33
CA SER A 75 8.46 -10.31 0.95
C SER A 75 8.86 -10.39 2.43
N GLY A 76 8.56 -11.48 3.13
CA GLY A 76 8.70 -11.55 4.59
C GLY A 76 7.73 -10.63 5.36
N GLU A 77 6.91 -9.85 4.65
CA GLU A 77 5.87 -8.98 5.22
C GLU A 77 4.58 -9.75 5.46
N HIS A 78 3.71 -9.19 6.29
CA HIS A 78 2.38 -9.77 6.50
C HIS A 78 1.57 -9.77 5.20
N PRO A 79 0.82 -10.84 4.84
CA PRO A 79 0.10 -10.90 3.56
C PRO A 79 -0.89 -9.74 3.35
N LEU A 80 -1.49 -9.21 4.43
CA LEU A 80 -2.35 -8.01 4.35
C LEU A 80 -1.61 -6.76 3.83
N CYS A 81 -0.29 -6.65 3.99
CA CYS A 81 0.47 -5.55 3.39
C CYS A 81 0.42 -5.62 1.86
N HIS A 82 0.48 -6.82 1.29
CA HIS A 82 0.32 -7.04 -0.15
C HIS A 82 -1.12 -6.80 -0.62
N VAL A 83 -2.13 -7.20 0.16
CA VAL A 83 -3.53 -6.87 -0.12
C VAL A 83 -3.71 -5.36 -0.25
N ILE A 84 -3.22 -4.60 0.74
CA ILE A 84 -3.29 -3.13 0.73
C ILE A 84 -2.53 -2.55 -0.47
N ALA A 85 -1.31 -3.03 -0.76
CA ALA A 85 -0.53 -2.54 -1.89
C ALA A 85 -1.26 -2.75 -3.23
N ASN A 86 -1.85 -3.92 -3.45
CA ASN A 86 -2.67 -4.21 -4.64
C ASN A 86 -3.90 -3.29 -4.73
N CYS A 87 -4.61 -3.07 -3.62
CA CYS A 87 -5.75 -2.15 -3.57
C CYS A 87 -5.33 -0.69 -3.82
N MET A 88 -4.17 -0.25 -3.33
CA MET A 88 -3.65 1.10 -3.58
C MET A 88 -3.31 1.31 -5.07
N MET A 89 -2.73 0.30 -5.73
CA MET A 89 -2.46 0.36 -7.18
C MET A 89 -3.77 0.43 -7.97
N LEU A 90 -4.74 -0.45 -7.68
CA LEU A 90 -6.07 -0.43 -8.29
C LEU A 90 -6.78 0.92 -8.11
N LEU A 91 -6.84 1.44 -6.87
CA LEU A 91 -7.46 2.73 -6.58
C LEU A 91 -6.75 3.88 -7.30
N THR A 92 -5.42 3.82 -7.43
CA THR A 92 -4.65 4.80 -8.21
C THR A 92 -5.06 4.79 -9.67
N TYR A 93 -5.24 3.61 -10.28
CA TYR A 93 -5.66 3.51 -11.67
C TYR A 93 -7.09 4.02 -11.88
N ILE A 94 -8.02 3.65 -10.99
CA ILE A 94 -9.40 4.13 -11.01
C ILE A 94 -9.45 5.66 -10.91
N ASN A 95 -8.74 6.25 -9.96
CA ASN A 95 -8.70 7.71 -9.76
C ASN A 95 -8.09 8.44 -10.96
N ASN A 96 -7.13 7.81 -11.63
CA ASN A 96 -6.49 8.35 -12.83
C ASN A 96 -7.29 8.04 -14.11
N LYS A 97 -8.52 7.51 -14.00
CA LYS A 97 -9.37 7.08 -15.12
C LYS A 97 -8.65 6.14 -16.11
N LYS A 98 -7.70 5.35 -15.60
CA LYS A 98 -7.09 4.26 -16.35
C LYS A 98 -7.98 3.03 -16.16
N PHE A 99 -8.64 2.61 -17.23
CA PHE A 99 -9.29 1.30 -17.32
C PHE A 99 -8.28 0.33 -17.93
N ASP A 100 -8.08 -0.82 -17.32
CA ASP A 100 -7.11 -1.83 -17.76
C ASP A 100 -7.70 -3.24 -17.60
N ASP A 101 -8.80 -3.46 -18.33
CA ASP A 101 -9.26 -4.74 -18.88
C ASP A 101 -10.16 -4.47 -20.11
#